data_AF-A0A6M8FNM1-F1
#
_entry.id   AF-A0A6M8FNM1-F1
#
_cell.length_a   1.000
_cell.length_b   1.000
_cell.length_c   1.000
_cell.angle_alpha   90.00
_cell.angle_beta   90.00
_cell.angle_gamma   90.00
#
_symmetry.space_group_name_H-M   'P 1'
#
loop_
_entity.id
_entity.type
_entity.pdbx_description
1 polymer ?
#
loop_
_entity_poly.entity_id
_entity_poly.type
_entity_poly.pdbx_seq_one_letter_code
_entity_poly.pdbx_strand_id
1 'polypeptide(L)'
;MEQANQSPQSAINIDLGTLPLQLEVPGFETFYEEHRLANEDSSLATILSFIGYGVLIVGVLTLIFGPESVMVSTFSGPDFFQMIQLYPGPIASVGFLIVSGAALLNGQKEQLTPEAYLLNHYPIEPQGELPQGQKLQIGYLGDSRFLLSGVVTDETPGESPAGA
;
A
#
# COMPACT_ATOMS: atom_id res chain seq x y z
N MET A 1 12.93 28.22 22.92
CA MET A 1 11.50 28.10 22.55
C MET A 1 11.25 26.62 22.38
N GLU A 2 10.92 25.93 23.47
CA GLU A 2 10.57 24.50 23.46
C GLU A 2 9.27 24.31 22.67
N GLN A 3 9.36 23.80 21.43
CA GLN A 3 8.21 23.18 20.79
C GLN A 3 7.98 21.85 21.50
N ALA A 4 6.85 21.74 22.20
CA ALA A 4 6.42 20.52 22.86
C ALA A 4 6.29 19.41 21.81
N ASN A 5 7.28 18.52 21.79
CA ASN A 5 7.33 17.37 20.90
C ASN A 5 6.27 16.38 21.39
N GLN A 6 5.05 16.44 20.84
CA GLN A 6 3.99 15.49 21.18
C GLN A 6 4.30 14.18 20.48
N SER A 7 4.89 13.25 21.24
CA SER A 7 5.20 11.90 20.78
C SER A 7 3.93 11.18 20.31
N PRO A 8 4.04 10.23 19.35
CA PRO A 8 2.95 9.40 18.80
C PRO A 8 2.33 8.41 19.81
N GLN A 9 2.20 8.80 21.08
CA GLN A 9 1.54 8.06 22.16
C GLN A 9 0.82 8.99 23.14
N SER A 10 0.82 10.30 22.87
CA SER A 10 0.11 11.27 23.69
C SER A 10 -1.36 11.29 23.29
N ALA A 11 -2.26 11.10 24.25
CA ALA A 11 -3.69 11.15 24.00
C ALA A 11 -4.11 12.54 23.52
N ILE A 12 -4.75 12.58 22.36
CA ILE A 12 -5.33 13.81 21.81
C ILE A 12 -6.77 13.88 22.28
N ASN A 13 -7.05 14.88 23.12
CA ASN A 13 -8.39 15.14 23.62
C ASN A 13 -9.16 15.97 22.59
N ILE A 14 -10.31 15.47 22.15
CA ILE A 14 -11.13 16.14 21.13
C ILE A 14 -12.53 16.33 21.67
N ASP A 15 -12.97 17.58 21.77
CA ASP A 15 -14.35 17.91 22.13
C ASP A 15 -15.27 17.84 20.90
N LEU A 16 -16.09 16.80 20.84
CA LEU A 16 -17.02 16.53 19.73
C LEU A 16 -18.17 17.55 19.67
N GLY A 17 -18.43 18.30 20.74
CA GLY A 17 -19.43 19.37 20.77
C GLY A 17 -19.02 20.65 20.03
N THR A 18 -17.75 20.75 19.62
CA THR A 18 -17.16 21.94 18.99
C THR A 18 -16.83 21.77 17.50
N LEU A 19 -17.33 20.71 16.88
CA LEU A 19 -17.11 20.46 15.45
C LEU A 19 -17.78 21.55 14.58
N PRO A 20 -17.16 21.95 13.44
CA PRO A 20 -15.87 21.49 12.93
C PRO A 20 -14.67 22.10 13.69
N LEU A 21 -13.67 21.28 13.99
CA LEU A 21 -12.47 21.68 14.71
C LEU A 21 -11.22 21.42 13.87
N GLN A 22 -10.29 22.38 13.86
CA GLN A 22 -8.95 22.18 13.32
C GLN A 22 -8.02 21.71 14.44
N LEU A 23 -7.46 20.51 14.26
CA LEU A 23 -6.48 19.91 15.14
C LEU A 23 -5.08 20.08 14.55
N GLU A 24 -4.16 20.66 15.32
CA GLU A 24 -2.74 20.68 15.00
C GLU A 24 -2.04 19.64 15.88
N VAL A 25 -1.25 18.75 15.26
CA VAL A 25 -0.53 17.66 15.93
C VAL A 25 0.97 17.90 15.80
N PRO A 26 1.60 18.62 16.74
CA PRO A 26 3.00 19.00 16.64
C PRO A 26 3.92 17.78 16.43
N GLY A 27 4.76 17.84 15.40
CA GLY A 27 5.71 16.76 15.07
C GLY A 27 5.14 15.64 14.22
N PHE A 28 3.84 15.65 13.90
CA PHE A 28 3.21 14.64 13.05
C PHE A 28 3.93 14.48 11.71
N GLU A 29 4.25 15.59 11.05
CA GLU A 29 4.93 15.59 9.75
C GLU A 29 6.23 14.78 9.77
N THR A 30 7.07 15.00 10.79
CA THR A 30 8.36 14.30 10.92
C THR A 30 8.16 12.79 11.11
N PHE A 31 7.24 12.39 12.00
CA PHE A 31 6.99 10.97 12.25
C PHE A 31 6.30 10.28 11.07
N TYR A 32 5.38 10.97 10.40
CA TYR A 32 4.72 10.45 9.21
C TYR A 32 5.70 10.30 8.04
N GLU A 33 6.58 11.28 7.82
CA GLU A 33 7.61 11.19 6.78
C GLU A 33 8.60 10.06 7.05
N GLU A 34 9.00 9.85 8.31
CA GLU A 34 9.85 8.72 8.69
C GLU A 34 9.15 7.37 8.39
N HIS A 35 7.87 7.24 8.76
CA HIS A 35 7.06 6.06 8.43
C HIS A 35 6.92 5.89 6.92
N ARG A 36 6.65 6.96 6.18
CA ARG A 36 6.51 6.96 4.72
C ARG A 36 7.79 6.50 4.05
N LEU A 37 8.94 7.03 4.45
CA LEU A 37 10.26 6.66 3.92
C LEU A 37 10.62 5.21 4.27
N ALA A 38 10.33 4.76 5.49
CA ALA A 38 10.56 3.38 5.90
C ALA A 38 9.68 2.37 5.14
N ASN A 39 8.47 2.80 4.76
CA ASN A 39 7.48 1.99 4.03
C ASN A 39 7.40 2.32 2.54
N GLU A 40 8.33 3.13 2.02
CA GLU A 40 8.39 3.42 0.59
C GLU A 40 8.85 2.17 -0.15
N ASP A 41 8.18 1.85 -1.27
CA ASP A 41 8.55 0.68 -2.06
C ASP A 41 9.99 0.81 -2.55
N SER A 42 10.75 -0.28 -2.42
CA SER A 42 12.11 -0.25 -2.93
C SER A 42 12.05 -0.30 -4.44
N SER A 43 12.48 0.77 -5.11
CA SER A 43 12.55 0.82 -6.57
C SER A 43 13.31 -0.38 -7.15
N LEU A 44 14.35 -0.85 -6.45
CA LEU A 44 15.09 -2.06 -6.83
C LEU A 44 14.24 -3.32 -6.72
N ALA A 45 13.47 -3.49 -5.65
CA ALA A 45 12.57 -4.64 -5.48
C ALA A 45 11.47 -4.64 -6.54
N THR A 46 10.96 -3.47 -6.93
CA THR A 46 9.98 -3.33 -8.01
C THR A 46 10.58 -3.77 -9.35
N ILE A 47 11.78 -3.28 -9.72
CA ILE A 47 12.47 -3.68 -10.94
C ILE A 47 12.75 -5.19 -10.94
N LEU A 48 13.23 -5.72 -9.81
CA LEU A 48 13.54 -7.13 -9.66
C LEU A 48 12.28 -8.00 -9.80
N SER A 49 11.14 -7.55 -9.25
CA SER A 49 9.85 -8.20 -9.43
C SER A 49 9.45 -8.25 -10.91
N PHE A 50 9.59 -7.16 -11.65
CA PHE A 50 9.28 -7.13 -13.09
C PHE A 50 10.15 -8.12 -13.89
N ILE A 51 11.46 -8.13 -13.63
CA ILE A 51 12.38 -9.08 -14.28
C ILE A 51 12.00 -10.51 -13.91
N GLY A 52 11.75 -10.77 -12.62
CA GLY A 52 11.35 -12.08 -12.12
C GLY A 52 10.07 -12.59 -12.79
N TYR A 53 9.05 -11.75 -12.90
CA TYR A 53 7.81 -12.10 -13.60
C TYR A 53 8.05 -12.36 -15.08
N GLY A 54 8.87 -11.55 -15.76
CA GLY A 54 9.22 -11.79 -17.16
C GLY A 54 9.84 -13.17 -17.37
N VAL A 55 10.82 -13.52 -16.54
CA VAL A 55 11.50 -14.83 -16.58
C VAL A 55 10.53 -15.96 -16.22
N LEU A 56 9.72 -15.78 -15.19
CA LEU A 56 8.73 -16.77 -14.75
C LEU A 56 7.69 -17.05 -15.85
N ILE A 57 7.13 -16.00 -16.44
CA ILE A 57 6.13 -16.10 -17.52
C ILE A 57 6.74 -16.84 -18.72
N VAL A 58 7.94 -16.47 -19.14
CA VAL A 58 8.63 -17.16 -20.26
C VAL A 58 8.82 -18.65 -19.94
N GLY A 59 9.28 -18.99 -18.74
CA GLY A 59 9.45 -20.38 -18.32
C GLY A 59 8.13 -21.16 -18.29
N VAL A 60 7.09 -20.58 -17.68
CA VAL A 60 5.76 -21.22 -17.55
C VAL A 60 5.08 -21.38 -18.90
N LEU A 61 5.10 -20.35 -19.76
CA LEU A 61 4.53 -20.43 -21.11
C LEU A 61 5.25 -21.49 -21.94
N THR A 62 6.57 -21.60 -21.81
CA THR A 62 7.34 -22.63 -22.51
C THR A 62 7.08 -24.02 -21.94
N LEU A 63 6.74 -24.14 -20.66
CA LEU A 63 6.36 -25.43 -20.07
C LEU A 63 4.99 -25.90 -20.57
N ILE A 64 4.03 -24.98 -20.74
CA ILE A 64 2.65 -25.28 -21.16
C ILE A 64 2.54 -25.44 -22.68
N PHE A 65 3.19 -24.57 -23.44
CA PHE A 65 3.06 -24.46 -24.90
C PHE A 65 4.34 -24.83 -25.66
N GLY A 66 5.40 -25.21 -24.96
CA GLY A 66 6.66 -25.58 -25.59
C GLY A 66 6.58 -26.89 -26.36
N PRO A 67 7.46 -27.08 -27.35
CA PRO A 67 7.52 -28.31 -28.13
C PRO A 67 8.04 -29.48 -27.29
N GLU A 68 7.55 -30.69 -27.54
CA GLU A 68 8.03 -31.91 -26.83
C GLU A 68 9.49 -32.25 -27.15
N SER A 69 10.00 -31.80 -28.30
CA SER A 69 11.39 -32.00 -28.70
C SER A 69 11.94 -30.78 -29.42
N VAL A 70 13.21 -30.49 -29.15
CA VAL A 70 13.94 -29.38 -29.78
C VAL A 70 15.12 -29.98 -30.53
N MET A 71 15.16 -29.81 -31.85
CA MET A 71 16.32 -30.20 -32.66
C MET A 71 17.44 -29.16 -32.51
N VAL A 72 18.58 -29.61 -32.01
CA VAL A 72 19.76 -28.77 -31.78
C VAL A 72 20.89 -29.21 -32.72
N SER A 73 21.58 -28.25 -33.32
CA SER A 73 22.78 -28.53 -34.12
C SER A 73 23.93 -28.94 -33.21
N THR A 74 24.50 -30.13 -33.42
CA THR A 74 25.67 -30.59 -32.65
C THR A 74 26.93 -29.76 -32.95
N PHE A 75 26.98 -29.09 -34.11
CA PHE A 75 28.15 -28.31 -34.53
C PHE A 75 28.17 -26.89 -33.95
N SER A 76 26.99 -26.28 -33.77
CA SER A 76 26.87 -24.88 -33.32
C SER A 76 26.26 -24.74 -31.91
N GLY A 77 25.70 -25.82 -31.36
CA GLY A 77 24.98 -25.80 -30.10
C GLY A 77 23.57 -25.21 -30.19
N PRO A 78 22.85 -25.13 -29.06
CA PRO A 78 21.52 -24.55 -29.00
C PRO A 78 21.57 -23.03 -29.06
N ASP A 79 20.68 -22.45 -29.85
CA ASP A 79 20.43 -21.00 -29.81
C ASP A 79 19.68 -20.60 -28.53
N PHE A 80 19.64 -19.30 -28.20
CA PHE A 80 19.02 -18.76 -27.00
C PHE A 80 17.57 -19.25 -26.79
N PHE A 81 16.75 -19.23 -27.84
CA PHE A 81 15.37 -19.71 -27.77
C PHE A 81 15.30 -21.23 -27.58
N GLN A 82 16.24 -21.98 -28.17
CA GLN A 82 16.33 -23.43 -27.98
C GLN A 82 16.74 -23.77 -26.55
N MET A 83 17.63 -22.99 -25.93
CA MET A 83 17.95 -23.11 -24.50
C MET A 83 16.72 -22.87 -23.62
N ILE A 84 15.92 -21.85 -23.94
CA ILE A 84 14.68 -21.58 -23.18
C ILE A 84 13.73 -22.78 -23.26
N GLN A 85 13.56 -23.34 -24.46
CA GLN A 85 12.72 -24.52 -24.69
C GLN A 85 13.27 -25.80 -24.06
N LEU A 86 14.59 -25.93 -23.89
CA LEU A 86 15.21 -27.10 -23.28
C LEU A 86 15.13 -27.08 -21.74
N TYR A 87 15.09 -25.89 -21.14
CA TYR A 87 15.08 -25.71 -19.68
C TYR A 87 13.93 -24.83 -19.15
N PRO A 88 12.66 -25.07 -19.55
CA PRO A 88 11.55 -24.21 -19.15
C PRO A 88 11.29 -24.27 -17.64
N GLY A 89 11.43 -25.45 -17.03
CA GLY A 89 11.28 -25.66 -15.58
C GLY A 89 12.29 -24.86 -14.76
N PRO A 90 13.62 -25.04 -14.95
CA PRO A 90 14.63 -24.24 -14.28
C PRO A 90 14.45 -22.73 -14.46
N ILE A 91 14.09 -22.28 -15.66
CA ILE A 91 13.81 -20.86 -15.94
C ILE A 91 12.63 -20.37 -15.11
N ALA A 92 11.52 -21.11 -15.08
CA ALA A 92 10.37 -20.79 -14.25
C ALA A 92 10.75 -20.75 -12.75
N SER A 93 11.55 -21.70 -12.27
CA SER A 93 12.04 -21.72 -10.88
C SER A 93 12.88 -20.50 -10.54
N VAL A 94 13.79 -20.08 -11.42
CA VAL A 94 14.59 -18.87 -11.23
C VAL A 94 13.69 -17.64 -11.19
N GLY A 95 12.74 -17.52 -12.12
CA GLY A 95 11.77 -16.43 -12.11
C GLY A 95 10.98 -16.38 -10.80
N PHE A 96 10.51 -17.53 -10.31
CA PHE A 96 9.81 -17.63 -9.04
C PHE A 96 10.67 -17.21 -7.84
N LEU A 97 11.94 -17.63 -7.79
CA LEU A 97 12.86 -17.23 -6.73
C LEU A 97 13.13 -15.73 -6.74
N ILE A 98 13.28 -15.13 -7.92
CA ILE A 98 13.48 -13.68 -8.08
C ILE A 98 12.25 -12.92 -7.57
N VAL A 99 11.04 -13.32 -8.00
CA VAL A 99 9.79 -12.67 -7.55
C VAL A 99 9.62 -12.83 -6.04
N SER A 100 9.86 -14.03 -5.50
CA SER A 100 9.74 -14.29 -4.06
C SER A 100 10.76 -13.48 -3.27
N GLY A 101 12.01 -13.40 -3.73
CA GLY A 101 13.04 -12.57 -3.12
C GLY A 101 12.68 -11.10 -3.15
N ALA A 102 12.16 -10.60 -4.27
CA ALA A 102 11.71 -9.22 -4.39
C ALA A 102 10.53 -8.90 -3.45
N ALA A 103 9.59 -9.84 -3.28
CA ALA A 103 8.50 -9.70 -2.31
C ALA A 103 9.02 -9.65 -0.87
N LEU A 104 10.02 -10.47 -0.52
CA LEU A 104 10.67 -10.42 0.80
C LEU A 104 11.40 -9.09 1.04
N LEU A 105 12.04 -8.52 0.01
CA LEU A 105 12.68 -7.20 0.09
C LEU A 105 11.67 -6.06 0.24
N ASN A 106 10.48 -6.21 -0.32
CA ASN A 106 9.41 -5.25 -0.13
C ASN A 106 8.67 -5.42 1.20
N GLY A 107 8.74 -6.58 1.86
CA GLY A 107 8.20 -6.78 3.20
C GLY A 107 6.72 -6.42 3.34
N GLN A 108 6.16 -6.56 4.55
CA GLN A 108 4.83 -6.01 4.84
C GLN A 108 4.93 -4.50 5.08
N LYS A 109 5.19 -3.74 4.02
CA LYS A 109 5.15 -2.28 4.07
C LYS A 109 3.69 -1.84 4.07
N GLU A 110 3.29 -1.16 5.13
CA GLU A 110 1.94 -0.63 5.25
C GLU A 110 1.97 0.87 4.94
N GLN A 111 1.60 1.20 3.70
CA GLN A 111 1.43 2.58 3.28
C GLN A 111 0.11 3.11 3.86
N LEU A 112 0.22 3.77 5.02
CA LEU A 112 -0.91 4.42 5.67
C LEU A 112 -1.09 5.82 5.09
N THR A 113 -2.35 6.22 4.85
CA THR A 113 -2.66 7.64 4.61
C THR A 113 -2.35 8.44 5.88
N PRO A 114 -2.14 9.77 5.79
CA PRO A 114 -1.90 10.59 6.97
C PRO A 114 -2.99 10.42 8.05
N GLU A 115 -4.26 10.31 7.65
CA GLU A 115 -5.38 10.10 8.56
C GLU A 115 -5.34 8.72 9.23
N ALA A 116 -5.02 7.67 8.46
CA ALA A 116 -4.89 6.32 8.99
C ALA A 116 -3.67 6.20 9.93
N TYR A 117 -2.56 6.87 9.60
CA TYR A 117 -1.38 6.93 10.46
C TYR A 117 -1.70 7.64 11.78
N LEU A 118 -2.43 8.77 11.72
CA LEU A 118 -2.89 9.48 12.91
C LEU A 118 -3.74 8.56 13.79
N LEU A 119 -4.74 7.89 13.22
CA LEU A 119 -5.66 7.02 13.99
C LEU A 119 -4.97 5.78 14.58
N ASN A 120 -3.95 5.25 13.91
CA ASN A 120 -3.27 4.03 14.36
C ASN A 120 -2.20 4.32 15.43
N HIS A 121 -1.60 5.51 15.40
CA HIS A 121 -0.50 5.85 16.31
C HIS A 121 -0.90 6.83 17.40
N TYR A 122 -1.84 7.74 17.16
CA TYR A 122 -2.27 8.72 18.15
C TYR A 122 -3.61 8.30 18.77
N PRO A 123 -3.65 7.97 20.08
CA PRO A 123 -4.90 7.66 20.74
C PRO A 123 -5.78 8.92 20.78
N ILE A 124 -6.91 8.87 20.09
CA ILE A 124 -7.92 9.93 20.11
C ILE A 124 -8.93 9.61 21.20
N GLU A 125 -9.03 10.49 22.20
CA GLU A 125 -10.02 10.41 23.27
C GLU A 125 -11.17 11.39 22.96
N PRO A 126 -12.29 10.91 22.40
CA PRO A 126 -13.45 11.76 22.16
C PRO A 126 -14.07 12.17 23.50
N GLN A 127 -14.15 13.48 23.73
CA GLN A 127 -14.93 14.08 24.81
C GLN A 127 -16.29 14.54 24.26
N GLY A 128 -17.37 14.12 24.92
CA GLY A 128 -18.73 14.40 24.47
C GLY A 128 -19.30 13.32 23.53
N GLU A 129 -20.53 13.53 23.05
CA GLU A 129 -21.20 12.65 22.11
C GLU A 129 -21.37 13.36 20.76
N LEU A 130 -21.15 12.63 19.67
CA LEU A 130 -21.54 13.10 18.35
C LEU A 130 -23.07 13.25 18.31
N PRO A 131 -23.61 14.30 17.67
CA PRO A 131 -25.05 14.41 17.42
C PRO A 131 -25.56 13.15 16.70
N GLN A 132 -26.74 12.66 17.10
CA GLN A 132 -27.30 11.41 16.55
C GLN A 132 -27.32 11.41 15.01
N GLY A 133 -26.81 10.32 14.42
CA GLY A 133 -26.74 10.14 12.96
C GLY A 133 -25.50 10.74 12.28
N GLN A 134 -24.58 11.36 13.02
CA GLN A 134 -23.32 11.86 12.45
C GLN A 134 -22.16 10.89 12.66
N LYS A 135 -21.29 10.79 11.65
CA LYS A 135 -19.98 10.12 11.74
C LYS A 135 -18.88 11.18 11.75
N LEU A 136 -17.83 10.92 12.52
CA LEU A 136 -16.63 11.75 12.51
C LEU A 136 -15.85 11.50 11.22
N GLN A 137 -15.63 12.57 10.46
CA GLN A 137 -14.72 12.58 9.32
C GLN A 137 -13.46 13.36 9.71
N ILE A 138 -12.31 12.77 9.41
CA ILE A 138 -11.00 13.41 9.55
C ILE A 138 -10.47 13.70 8.15
N GLY A 139 -10.12 14.95 7.87
CA GLY A 139 -9.47 15.36 6.63
C GLY A 139 -8.09 15.92 6.90
N TYR A 140 -7.09 15.47 6.16
CA TYR A 140 -5.75 16.04 6.23
C TYR A 140 -5.67 17.38 5.50
N LEU A 141 -5.18 18.42 6.17
CA LEU A 141 -5.03 19.77 5.62
C LEU A 141 -3.58 20.11 5.23
N GLY A 142 -2.62 19.21 5.49
CA GLY A 142 -1.20 19.43 5.23
C GLY A 142 -0.38 19.71 6.49
N ASP A 143 0.92 19.49 6.36
CA ASP A 143 1.93 19.61 7.42
C ASP A 143 1.56 18.70 8.60
N SER A 144 0.95 19.27 9.63
CA SER A 144 0.54 18.63 10.87
C SER A 144 -0.91 18.96 11.25
N ARG A 145 -1.72 19.41 10.28
CA ARG A 145 -3.08 19.91 10.52
C ARG A 145 -4.14 18.97 9.97
N PHE A 146 -5.16 18.75 10.79
CA PHE A 146 -6.31 17.90 10.49
C PHE A 146 -7.60 18.68 10.73
N LEU A 147 -8.57 18.50 9.86
CA LEU A 147 -9.93 18.98 10.05
C LEU A 147 -10.79 17.84 10.54
N LEU A 148 -11.44 18.02 11.68
CA LEU A 148 -12.45 17.10 12.18
C LEU A 148 -13.82 17.70 11.93
N SER A 149 -14.68 16.95 11.26
CA SER A 149 -16.04 17.38 10.91
C SER A 149 -17.04 16.26 11.19
N GLY A 150 -18.21 16.61 11.73
CA GLY A 150 -19.35 15.70 11.82
C GLY A 150 -20.09 15.69 10.49
N VAL A 151 -20.17 14.52 9.85
CA VAL A 151 -20.92 14.35 8.60
C VAL A 151 -22.15 13.52 8.89
N VAL A 152 -23.32 14.02 8.46
CA VAL A 152 -24.58 13.27 8.56
C VAL A 152 -24.46 12.00 7.71
N THR A 153 -24.66 10.84 8.33
CA THR A 153 -24.73 9.57 7.62
C THR A 153 -26.07 9.55 6.92
N ASP A 154 -26.11 9.99 5.67
CA ASP A 154 -27.29 9.85 4.83
C ASP A 154 -27.39 8.36 4.44
N GLU A 155 -27.98 7.53 5.31
CA GLU A 155 -28.60 6.30 4.86
C GLU A 155 -29.93 6.66 4.17
N THR A 156 -29.84 7.20 2.96
CA THR A 156 -30.92 7.13 1.99
C THR A 156 -30.57 6.04 0.98
N PRO A 157 -31.06 4.79 1.16
CA PRO A 157 -31.13 3.86 0.04
C PRO A 157 -31.97 4.56 -1.03
N GLY A 158 -31.42 4.68 -2.24
CA GLY A 158 -32.01 5.41 -3.34
C GLY A 158 -33.52 5.19 -3.43
N GLU A 159 -34.25 6.24 -3.06
CA GLU A 159 -35.65 6.39 -3.42
C GLU A 159 -35.66 6.57 -4.94
N SER A 160 -35.77 5.44 -5.64
CA SER A 160 -36.12 5.41 -7.05
C SER A 160 -37.44 6.20 -7.18
N PRO A 161 -37.49 7.30 -7.94
CA PRO A 161 -38.74 7.99 -8.15
C PRO A 161 -39.65 7.06 -8.95
N ALA A 162 -40.61 6.45 -8.26
CA ALA A 162 -41.81 5.93 -8.87
C ALA A 162 -42.62 7.12 -9.40
N GLY A 163 -42.71 7.22 -10.73
CA GLY A 163 -43.57 8.16 -11.45
C GLY A 163 -42.95 8.48 -12.81
N ALA A 164 -43.59 8.26 -13.96
CA ALA A 164 -45.00 8.07 -14.27
C ALA A 164 -45.16 7.28 -15.58
#